data_AF-A0A6V7PVY8-F1
#
_entry.id   AF-A0A6V7PVY8-F1
#
_cell.length_a   1.000
_cell.length_b   1.000
_cell.length_c   1.000
_cell.angle_alpha   90.00
_cell.angle_beta   90.00
_cell.angle_gamma   90.00
#
_symmetry.space_group_name_H-M   'P 1'
#
loop_
_entity.id
_entity.type
_entity.pdbx_description
1 polymer ?
#
loop_
_entity_poly.entity_id
_entity_poly.type
_entity_poly.pdbx_seq_one_letter_code
_entity_poly.pdbx_strand_id
1 'polypeptide(L)'
;MKTTHSGVLEFTARENSAELPPHVWTNLFPDTNIEVPLIEVRYASLPKVTYAKLKPEEVGFSDLPNHKAILETTLRRHATLSEGDVIAVYYGELQYKLRVLELRPSSSVSILETDIEVDVEGSDSVLDNENEQHVLIPLVLGKAERGSWKKENTSTIKFSIEETLSEKVSTGLMNIEVKIEADTSDGDTNIYVSRHPLVFPTQHRHEWSSHEMGSKILILKRKDQSLVAGTYSIGVFGFKGVTKFNVSVEVKDINNNKQKVGEHLNASSQVDSDSVECRNWEMEKHMKVFHEPLHCACGVVLEKEEMVQHQSSTCPLRLIVCHFCRDMVQAGTEPLDARDRLRGLSEHESICGSRTVPCDSCGRSVMLKEMDIHVIAVHQKS
;
A
#
# COMPACT_ATOMS: atom_id res chain seq x y z
N MET A 1 -33.01 -17.38 -3.74
CA MET A 1 -32.01 -17.62 -4.82
C MET A 1 -31.33 -16.29 -5.07
N LYS A 2 -30.00 -16.24 -5.06
CA LYS A 2 -29.26 -15.04 -5.42
C LYS A 2 -29.26 -14.89 -6.94
N THR A 3 -29.24 -13.66 -7.41
CA THR A 3 -29.25 -13.31 -8.82
C THR A 3 -28.27 -12.16 -9.01
N THR A 4 -27.43 -12.25 -10.03
CA THR A 4 -26.52 -11.18 -10.44
C THR A 4 -26.51 -11.13 -11.96
N HIS A 5 -26.12 -9.99 -12.52
CA HIS A 5 -26.04 -9.79 -13.96
C HIS A 5 -24.58 -9.58 -14.36
N SER A 6 -24.18 -10.19 -15.47
CA SER A 6 -22.85 -10.02 -16.05
C SER A 6 -22.95 -9.91 -17.56
N GLY A 7 -22.00 -9.17 -18.16
CA GLY A 7 -21.74 -9.23 -19.58
C GLY A 7 -21.06 -10.55 -19.96
N VAL A 8 -21.16 -10.92 -21.23
CA VAL A 8 -20.41 -12.04 -21.82
C VAL A 8 -19.23 -11.47 -22.59
N LEU A 9 -18.02 -11.97 -22.29
CA LEU A 9 -16.81 -11.56 -22.98
C LEU A 9 -16.55 -12.42 -24.23
N GLU A 10 -16.61 -13.75 -24.08
CA GLU A 10 -16.33 -14.73 -25.14
C GLU A 10 -17.23 -15.97 -25.02
N PHE A 11 -17.40 -16.68 -26.13
CA PHE A 11 -18.15 -17.95 -26.21
C PHE A 11 -17.18 -19.12 -26.49
N THR A 12 -16.18 -19.29 -25.62
CA THR A 12 -15.08 -20.27 -25.77
C THR A 12 -15.13 -21.41 -24.75
N ALA A 13 -16.01 -21.34 -23.76
CA ALA A 13 -16.18 -22.37 -22.73
C ALA A 13 -16.69 -23.69 -23.31
N ARG A 14 -16.42 -24.80 -22.59
CA ARG A 14 -16.91 -26.14 -22.98
C ARG A 14 -18.44 -26.20 -22.92
N GLU A 15 -19.03 -27.11 -23.69
CA GLU A 15 -20.47 -27.36 -23.62
C GLU A 15 -20.94 -27.62 -22.19
N ASN A 16 -22.09 -27.03 -21.83
CA ASN A 16 -22.69 -27.09 -20.50
C ASN A 16 -21.82 -26.54 -19.35
N SER A 17 -20.88 -25.64 -19.65
CA SER A 17 -20.07 -24.95 -18.64
C SER A 17 -20.00 -23.45 -18.90
N ALA A 18 -19.76 -22.68 -17.85
CA ALA A 18 -19.52 -21.24 -17.93
C ALA A 18 -18.38 -20.88 -16.96
N GLU A 19 -17.47 -20.03 -17.42
CA GLU A 19 -16.42 -19.46 -16.57
C GLU A 19 -16.89 -18.11 -16.04
N LEU A 20 -16.81 -17.93 -14.72
CA LEU A 20 -17.27 -16.72 -14.04
C LEU A 20 -16.07 -15.94 -13.50
N PRO A 21 -16.04 -14.61 -13.68
CA PRO A 21 -15.08 -13.75 -13.01
C PRO A 21 -15.18 -13.90 -11.48
N PRO A 22 -14.08 -13.69 -10.72
CA PRO A 22 -14.08 -13.82 -9.26
C PRO A 22 -15.18 -13.00 -8.57
N HIS A 23 -15.46 -11.77 -9.04
CA HIS A 23 -16.50 -10.93 -8.45
C HIS A 23 -17.92 -11.50 -8.65
N VAL A 24 -18.23 -12.06 -9.83
CA VAL A 24 -19.51 -12.71 -10.11
C VAL A 24 -19.68 -13.96 -9.25
N TRP A 25 -18.60 -14.75 -9.11
CA TRP A 25 -18.57 -15.92 -8.26
C TRP A 25 -18.87 -15.57 -6.79
N THR A 26 -18.16 -14.59 -6.23
CA THR A 26 -18.36 -14.16 -4.83
C THR A 26 -19.78 -13.62 -4.58
N ASN A 27 -20.37 -12.93 -5.55
CA ASN A 27 -21.73 -12.41 -5.42
C ASN A 27 -22.79 -13.53 -5.42
N LEU A 28 -22.64 -14.53 -6.30
CA LEU A 28 -23.55 -15.69 -6.38
C LEU A 28 -23.37 -16.67 -5.21
N PHE A 29 -22.13 -16.91 -4.79
CA PHE A 29 -21.74 -17.94 -3.82
C PHE A 29 -20.95 -17.33 -2.66
N PRO A 30 -21.61 -16.60 -1.75
CA PRO A 30 -20.95 -16.04 -0.57
C PRO A 30 -20.45 -17.15 0.39
N ASP A 31 -21.15 -18.29 0.41
CA ASP A 31 -20.82 -19.44 1.25
C ASP A 31 -19.97 -20.42 0.43
N THR A 32 -18.69 -20.55 0.79
CA THR A 32 -17.63 -21.27 0.04
C THR A 32 -17.77 -22.81 0.00
N ASN A 33 -18.92 -23.37 0.34
CA ASN A 33 -19.11 -24.81 0.54
C ASN A 33 -19.71 -25.57 -0.66
N ILE A 34 -19.53 -25.08 -1.89
CA ILE A 34 -20.08 -25.75 -3.08
C ILE A 34 -18.95 -26.08 -4.06
N GLU A 35 -18.71 -27.38 -4.27
CA GLU A 35 -17.68 -27.87 -5.20
C GLU A 35 -18.02 -27.57 -6.67
N VAL A 36 -19.30 -27.63 -7.07
CA VAL A 36 -19.76 -27.23 -8.42
C VAL A 36 -21.22 -26.76 -8.38
N PRO A 37 -21.49 -25.44 -8.25
CA PRO A 37 -22.86 -24.96 -8.26
C PRO A 37 -23.46 -24.97 -9.68
N LEU A 38 -24.67 -25.50 -9.81
CA LEU A 38 -25.48 -25.33 -11.02
C LEU A 38 -26.00 -23.89 -11.08
N ILE A 39 -25.73 -23.20 -12.18
CA ILE A 39 -26.26 -21.85 -12.45
C ILE A 39 -27.30 -21.90 -13.56
N GLU A 40 -28.32 -21.06 -13.45
CA GLU A 40 -29.27 -20.80 -14.52
C GLU A 40 -28.88 -19.49 -15.21
N VAL A 41 -28.59 -19.55 -16.51
CA VAL A 41 -28.26 -18.36 -17.31
C VAL A 41 -29.49 -17.95 -18.11
N ARG A 42 -29.91 -16.70 -17.96
CA ARG A 42 -31.02 -16.10 -18.72
C ARG A 42 -30.54 -14.85 -19.44
N TYR A 43 -30.97 -14.70 -20.69
CA TYR A 43 -30.77 -13.45 -21.41
C TYR A 43 -31.63 -12.34 -20.77
N ALA A 44 -31.01 -11.21 -20.48
CA ALA A 44 -31.66 -10.03 -19.91
C ALA A 44 -31.18 -8.77 -20.63
N SER A 45 -32.12 -7.89 -20.98
CA SER A 45 -31.81 -6.55 -21.49
C SER A 45 -31.93 -5.54 -20.36
N LEU A 46 -30.81 -4.93 -19.97
CA LEU A 46 -30.76 -4.00 -18.84
C LEU A 46 -30.79 -2.54 -19.31
N PRO A 47 -31.48 -1.64 -18.58
CA PRO A 47 -31.44 -0.22 -18.87
C PRO A 47 -30.05 0.38 -18.57
N LYS A 48 -29.70 1.47 -19.25
CA LYS A 48 -28.47 2.22 -18.98
C LYS A 48 -28.56 2.89 -17.60
N VAL A 49 -27.48 2.81 -16.85
CA VAL A 49 -27.38 3.44 -15.53
C VAL A 49 -27.41 4.96 -15.64
N THR A 50 -28.03 5.59 -14.65
CA THR A 50 -27.95 7.04 -14.45
C THR A 50 -27.35 7.41 -13.10
N TYR A 51 -27.54 6.54 -12.10
CA TYR A 51 -27.08 6.78 -10.73
C TYR A 51 -26.77 5.45 -10.03
N ALA A 52 -25.72 5.44 -9.21
CA ALA A 52 -25.43 4.37 -8.27
C ALA A 52 -25.05 4.93 -6.90
N LYS A 53 -25.65 4.35 -5.85
CA LYS A 53 -25.23 4.55 -4.47
C LYS A 53 -24.42 3.35 -4.01
N LEU A 54 -23.19 3.58 -3.60
CA LEU A 54 -22.24 2.56 -3.17
C LEU A 54 -21.84 2.78 -1.71
N LYS A 55 -21.62 1.70 -0.97
CA LYS A 55 -21.15 1.76 0.41
C LYS A 55 -19.91 0.89 0.61
N PRO A 56 -18.78 1.47 1.05
CA PRO A 56 -17.63 0.68 1.48
C PRO A 56 -18.01 -0.24 2.65
N GLU A 57 -17.62 -1.51 2.58
CA GLU A 57 -17.77 -2.44 3.70
C GLU A 57 -16.77 -2.13 4.82
N GLU A 58 -15.64 -1.51 4.46
CA GLU A 58 -14.54 -1.16 5.35
C GLU A 58 -14.33 0.36 5.37
N VAL A 59 -13.87 0.88 6.52
CA VAL A 59 -13.50 2.29 6.70
C VAL A 59 -12.28 2.64 5.81
N GLY A 60 -12.15 3.91 5.44
CA GLY A 60 -10.94 4.44 4.79
C GLY A 60 -10.98 4.54 3.26
N PHE A 61 -11.98 3.97 2.58
CA PHE A 61 -12.12 4.17 1.13
C PHE A 61 -12.37 5.65 0.77
N SER A 62 -13.25 6.32 1.50
CA SER A 62 -13.57 7.74 1.29
C SER A 62 -12.39 8.69 1.58
N ASP A 63 -11.42 8.22 2.37
CA ASP A 63 -10.21 8.98 2.73
C ASP A 63 -9.09 8.84 1.68
N LEU A 64 -9.27 7.98 0.67
CA LEU A 64 -8.31 7.81 -0.41
C LEU A 64 -8.25 9.06 -1.28
N PRO A 65 -7.04 9.52 -1.66
CA PRO A 65 -6.90 10.59 -2.63
C PRO A 65 -7.45 10.13 -3.97
N ASN A 66 -8.23 10.98 -4.63
CA ASN A 66 -8.87 10.69 -5.92
C ASN A 66 -9.76 9.42 -5.91
N HIS A 67 -10.39 9.07 -4.78
CA HIS A 67 -11.30 7.91 -4.67
C HIS A 67 -12.35 7.85 -5.78
N LYS A 68 -12.85 9.00 -6.25
CA LYS A 68 -13.79 9.09 -7.38
C LYS A 68 -13.20 8.56 -8.69
N ALA A 69 -11.98 8.98 -9.05
CA ALA A 69 -11.34 8.54 -10.29
C ALA A 69 -10.98 7.04 -10.26
N ILE A 70 -10.57 6.53 -9.10
CA ILE A 70 -10.30 5.10 -8.88
C ILE A 70 -11.59 4.29 -9.09
N LEU A 71 -12.69 4.77 -8.53
CA LEU A 71 -14.01 4.16 -8.65
C LEU A 71 -14.49 4.16 -10.10
N GLU A 72 -14.41 5.29 -10.80
CA GLU A 72 -14.73 5.40 -12.23
C GLU A 72 -13.93 4.40 -13.07
N THR A 73 -12.62 4.29 -12.82
CA THR A 73 -11.74 3.36 -13.54
C THR A 73 -12.15 1.90 -13.29
N THR A 74 -12.55 1.58 -12.07
CA THR A 74 -13.02 0.23 -11.71
C THR A 74 -14.38 -0.06 -12.35
N LEU A 75 -15.31 0.90 -12.33
CA LEU A 75 -16.63 0.74 -12.94
C LEU A 75 -16.55 0.54 -14.46
N ARG A 76 -15.62 1.20 -15.16
CA ARG A 76 -15.41 0.97 -16.60
C ARG A 76 -15.04 -0.47 -16.98
N ARG A 77 -14.55 -1.27 -16.03
CA ARG A 77 -14.21 -2.69 -16.24
C ARG A 77 -15.39 -3.64 -16.05
N HIS A 78 -16.53 -3.13 -15.59
CA HIS A 78 -17.74 -3.90 -15.37
C HIS A 78 -18.75 -3.58 -16.48
N ALA A 79 -19.51 -4.58 -16.92
CA ALA A 79 -20.56 -4.38 -17.93
C ALA A 79 -21.91 -4.02 -17.30
N THR A 80 -22.12 -4.47 -16.06
CA THR A 80 -23.40 -4.45 -15.36
C THR A 80 -23.18 -4.28 -13.86
N LEU A 81 -24.18 -3.73 -13.18
CA LEU A 81 -24.27 -3.71 -11.72
C LEU A 81 -25.67 -4.20 -11.31
N SER A 82 -25.76 -4.93 -10.21
CA SER A 82 -27.02 -5.28 -9.56
C SER A 82 -27.02 -4.80 -8.11
N GLU A 83 -28.17 -4.36 -7.61
CA GLU A 83 -28.32 -3.99 -6.20
C GLU A 83 -28.00 -5.18 -5.29
N GLY A 84 -27.22 -4.93 -4.25
CA GLY A 84 -26.73 -5.94 -3.32
C GLY A 84 -25.42 -6.61 -3.73
N ASP A 85 -24.97 -6.47 -4.98
CA ASP A 85 -23.66 -6.96 -5.42
C ASP A 85 -22.52 -6.23 -4.69
N VAL A 86 -21.41 -6.92 -4.49
CA VAL A 86 -20.16 -6.34 -3.98
C VAL A 86 -19.16 -6.25 -5.12
N ILE A 87 -18.59 -5.05 -5.30
CA ILE A 87 -17.51 -4.79 -6.25
C ILE A 87 -16.19 -4.62 -5.49
N ALA A 88 -15.10 -5.11 -6.08
CA ALA A 88 -13.76 -4.93 -5.55
C ALA A 88 -13.09 -3.75 -6.25
N VAL A 89 -12.68 -2.76 -5.47
CA VAL A 89 -11.94 -1.58 -5.93
C VAL A 89 -10.51 -1.68 -5.46
N TYR A 90 -9.56 -1.56 -6.37
CA TYR A 90 -8.13 -1.70 -6.08
C TYR A 90 -7.45 -0.34 -6.07
N TYR A 91 -6.63 -0.10 -5.05
CA TYR A 91 -5.74 1.05 -4.97
C TYR A 91 -4.35 0.60 -4.55
N GLY A 92 -3.44 0.49 -5.53
CA GLY A 92 -2.14 -0.14 -5.33
C GLY A 92 -2.32 -1.62 -4.96
N GLU A 93 -1.82 -1.99 -3.78
CA GLU A 93 -1.94 -3.35 -3.22
C GLU A 93 -3.21 -3.55 -2.37
N LEU A 94 -3.95 -2.48 -2.08
CA LEU A 94 -5.13 -2.55 -1.21
C LEU A 94 -6.39 -2.86 -2.03
N GLN A 95 -7.22 -3.74 -1.49
CA GLN A 95 -8.53 -4.10 -2.04
C GLN A 95 -9.63 -3.61 -1.10
N TYR A 96 -10.50 -2.76 -1.61
CA TYR A 96 -11.69 -2.27 -0.91
C TYR A 96 -12.93 -2.93 -1.49
N LYS A 97 -13.82 -3.40 -0.62
CA LYS A 97 -15.12 -3.96 -1.02
C LYS A 97 -16.18 -2.87 -0.91
N LEU A 98 -16.88 -2.61 -2.00
CA LEU A 98 -17.99 -1.67 -2.03
C LEU A 98 -19.26 -2.43 -2.41
N ARG A 99 -20.28 -2.30 -1.56
CA ARG A 99 -21.61 -2.85 -1.80
C ARG A 99 -22.46 -1.86 -2.58
N VAL A 100 -23.17 -2.36 -3.59
CA VAL A 100 -24.17 -1.61 -4.33
C VAL A 100 -25.45 -1.53 -3.49
N LEU A 101 -25.86 -0.32 -3.11
CA LEU A 101 -27.05 -0.09 -2.29
C LEU A 101 -28.28 0.26 -3.13
N GLU A 102 -28.12 1.17 -4.09
CA GLU A 102 -29.21 1.67 -4.92
C GLU A 102 -28.71 1.89 -6.34
N LEU A 103 -29.53 1.55 -7.33
CA LEU A 103 -29.29 1.80 -8.74
C LEU A 103 -30.51 2.48 -9.38
N ARG A 104 -30.26 3.35 -10.37
CA ARG A 104 -31.33 3.93 -11.20
C ARG A 104 -31.02 3.74 -12.68
N PRO A 105 -32.05 3.43 -13.50
CA PRO A 105 -33.49 3.42 -13.19
C PRO A 105 -34.06 2.09 -12.65
N SER A 106 -33.24 1.05 -12.51
CA SER A 106 -33.67 -0.29 -12.09
C SER A 106 -32.65 -0.86 -11.10
N SER A 107 -33.05 -1.91 -10.37
CA SER A 107 -32.18 -2.63 -9.44
C SER A 107 -31.07 -3.45 -10.14
N SER A 108 -31.05 -3.48 -11.47
CA SER A 108 -29.95 -4.01 -12.27
C SER A 108 -29.82 -3.19 -13.54
N VAL A 109 -28.61 -2.76 -13.85
CA VAL A 109 -28.33 -1.77 -14.90
C VAL A 109 -27.10 -2.16 -15.71
N SER A 110 -27.05 -1.67 -16.95
CA SER A 110 -25.83 -1.68 -17.76
C SER A 110 -25.04 -0.40 -17.54
N ILE A 111 -23.73 -0.54 -17.38
CA ILE A 111 -22.79 0.58 -17.13
C ILE A 111 -21.79 0.77 -18.28
N LEU A 112 -22.06 0.14 -19.43
CA LEU A 112 -21.22 0.23 -20.63
C LEU A 112 -21.39 1.60 -21.27
N GLU A 113 -20.27 2.31 -21.43
CA GLU A 113 -20.19 3.61 -22.13
C GLU A 113 -21.19 4.65 -21.60
N THR A 114 -21.38 4.68 -20.28
CA THR A 114 -22.27 5.61 -19.60
C THR A 114 -21.52 6.47 -18.60
N ASP A 115 -21.83 7.76 -18.60
CA ASP A 115 -21.46 8.66 -17.52
C ASP A 115 -22.43 8.46 -16.36
N ILE A 116 -21.98 7.75 -15.34
CA ILE A 116 -22.76 7.40 -14.16
C ILE A 116 -22.51 8.42 -13.04
N GLU A 117 -23.58 8.92 -12.42
CA GLU A 117 -23.44 9.65 -11.16
C GLU A 117 -23.26 8.66 -10.00
N VAL A 118 -22.16 8.78 -9.26
CA VAL A 118 -21.83 7.88 -8.16
C VAL A 118 -21.84 8.63 -6.82
N ASP A 119 -22.68 8.16 -5.91
CA ASP A 119 -22.69 8.58 -4.51
C ASP A 119 -22.06 7.49 -3.64
N VAL A 120 -21.14 7.88 -2.76
CA VAL A 120 -20.46 6.96 -1.84
C VAL A 120 -20.89 7.30 -0.43
N GLU A 121 -21.68 6.40 0.18
CA GLU A 121 -22.14 6.57 1.55
C GLU A 121 -20.98 6.33 2.53
N GLY A 122 -20.84 7.21 3.53
CA GLY A 122 -19.89 7.02 4.62
C GLY A 122 -20.20 5.75 5.42
N SER A 123 -19.17 5.08 5.93
CA SER A 123 -19.37 3.95 6.84
C SER A 123 -19.80 4.48 8.22
N ASP A 124 -21.09 4.42 8.53
CA ASP A 124 -21.64 4.85 9.83
C ASP A 124 -21.33 3.90 11.01
N SER A 125 -20.55 2.83 10.81
CA SER A 125 -20.24 1.87 11.88
C SER A 125 -19.04 2.31 12.71
N VAL A 126 -19.28 3.23 13.65
CA VAL A 126 -18.45 3.39 14.88
C VAL A 126 -18.83 2.35 15.94
N LEU A 127 -19.85 1.53 15.70
CA LEU A 127 -20.36 0.57 16.68
C LEU A 127 -20.51 -0.82 16.03
N ASP A 128 -19.98 -1.83 16.71
CA ASP A 128 -20.25 -3.27 16.56
C ASP A 128 -19.48 -4.08 15.50
N ASN A 129 -18.14 -4.08 15.53
CA ASN A 129 -17.41 -5.30 15.16
C ASN A 129 -16.05 -5.39 15.86
N GLU A 130 -15.90 -6.37 16.74
CA GLU A 130 -14.70 -6.68 17.55
C GLU A 130 -13.54 -7.28 16.74
N ASN A 131 -13.53 -7.15 15.41
CA ASN A 131 -12.41 -7.58 14.57
C ASN A 131 -11.58 -6.38 14.12
N GLU A 132 -10.37 -6.29 14.68
CA GLU A 132 -9.20 -5.55 14.16
C GLU A 132 -9.51 -4.19 13.51
N GLN A 133 -9.96 -3.24 14.32
CA GLN A 133 -10.29 -1.88 13.86
C GLN A 133 -9.02 -1.01 13.77
N HIS A 134 -8.58 -0.72 12.54
CA HIS A 134 -7.64 0.35 12.24
C HIS A 134 -8.39 1.70 12.30
N VAL A 135 -8.32 2.42 13.42
CA VAL A 135 -8.98 3.74 13.57
C VAL A 135 -8.04 4.83 13.07
N LEU A 136 -8.43 5.54 12.00
CA LEU A 136 -7.72 6.73 11.51
C LEU A 136 -8.18 7.98 12.26
N ILE A 137 -7.26 8.64 12.97
CA ILE A 137 -7.56 9.85 13.74
C ILE A 137 -6.93 11.06 13.03
N PRO A 138 -7.72 12.00 12.49
CA PRO A 138 -7.19 13.20 11.86
C PRO A 138 -6.66 14.18 12.92
N LEU A 139 -5.42 14.64 12.76
CA LEU A 139 -4.77 15.61 13.63
C LEU A 139 -4.43 16.89 12.87
N VAL A 140 -4.96 18.00 13.37
CA VAL A 140 -4.64 19.35 12.86
C VAL A 140 -3.35 19.84 13.51
N LEU A 141 -2.47 20.44 12.71
CA LEU A 141 -1.25 21.08 13.20
C LEU A 141 -1.55 22.09 14.32
N GLY A 142 -0.83 22.00 15.43
CA GLY A 142 -0.99 22.81 16.64
C GLY A 142 -2.04 22.30 17.64
N LYS A 143 -2.70 21.16 17.36
CA LYS A 143 -3.60 20.49 18.30
C LYS A 143 -2.98 19.21 18.85
N ALA A 144 -3.44 18.82 20.03
CA ALA A 144 -3.10 17.56 20.67
C ALA A 144 -4.34 16.67 20.70
N GLU A 145 -4.15 15.38 20.42
CA GLU A 145 -5.19 14.37 20.34
C GLU A 145 -4.86 13.24 21.31
N ARG A 146 -5.88 12.78 22.04
CA ARG A 146 -5.73 11.68 23.00
C ARG A 146 -6.37 10.42 22.46
N GLY A 147 -5.66 9.31 22.59
CA GLY A 147 -6.21 8.00 22.29
C GLY A 147 -5.88 6.97 23.36
N SER A 148 -6.54 5.82 23.27
CA SER A 148 -6.31 4.66 24.12
C SER A 148 -6.20 3.40 23.29
N TRP A 149 -5.17 2.61 23.53
CA TRP A 149 -4.94 1.32 22.89
C TRP A 149 -5.63 0.22 23.69
N LYS A 150 -6.22 -0.77 23.02
CA LYS A 150 -6.42 -2.11 23.60
C LYS A 150 -5.57 -3.07 22.78
N LYS A 151 -5.05 -4.11 23.42
CA LYS A 151 -4.22 -5.16 22.78
C LYS A 151 -4.85 -5.55 21.43
N GLU A 152 -4.04 -5.54 20.37
CA GLU A 152 -4.39 -5.87 18.96
C GLU A 152 -5.07 -4.76 18.14
N ASN A 153 -5.30 -3.55 18.68
CA ASN A 153 -5.77 -2.40 17.87
C ASN A 153 -4.63 -1.43 17.50
N THR A 154 -4.64 -0.97 16.25
CA THR A 154 -3.72 0.08 15.75
C THR A 154 -4.51 1.33 15.36
N SER A 155 -4.52 2.31 16.25
CA SER A 155 -4.87 3.70 15.88
C SER A 155 -3.77 4.31 15.04
N THR A 156 -4.14 4.86 13.89
CA THR A 156 -3.24 5.56 12.99
C THR A 156 -3.61 7.03 12.95
N ILE A 157 -2.69 7.91 13.32
CA ILE A 157 -2.93 9.36 13.33
C ILE A 157 -2.48 9.93 12.00
N LYS A 158 -3.35 10.71 11.35
CA LYS A 158 -3.06 11.35 10.07
C LYS A 158 -2.97 12.86 10.24
N PHE A 159 -1.89 13.46 9.72
CA PHE A 159 -1.77 14.92 9.60
C PHE A 159 -1.26 15.29 8.21
N SER A 160 -1.56 16.51 7.75
CA SER A 160 -1.14 17.01 6.44
C SER A 160 -0.18 18.17 6.59
N ILE A 161 0.87 18.18 5.79
CA ILE A 161 1.83 19.27 5.66
C ILE A 161 1.55 19.98 4.33
N GLU A 162 1.15 21.24 4.40
CA GLU A 162 0.94 22.09 3.22
C GLU A 162 2.28 22.48 2.55
N GLU A 163 2.22 22.82 1.27
CA GLU A 163 3.38 23.24 0.46
C GLU A 163 4.09 24.47 1.06
N THR A 164 3.32 25.48 1.48
CA THR A 164 3.86 26.69 2.11
C THR A 164 4.61 26.42 3.42
N LEU A 165 4.22 25.37 4.17
CA LEU A 165 4.87 24.96 5.40
C LEU A 165 6.11 24.11 5.10
N SER A 166 6.03 23.22 4.11
CA SER A 166 7.17 22.45 3.61
C SER A 166 8.30 23.34 3.10
N GLU A 167 7.97 24.44 2.41
CA GLU A 167 8.93 25.48 2.00
C GLU A 167 9.61 26.17 3.19
N LYS A 168 8.85 26.50 4.26
CA LYS A 168 9.42 27.11 5.47
C LYS A 168 10.34 26.16 6.25
N VAL A 169 10.08 24.86 6.22
CA VAL A 169 10.95 23.87 6.86
C VAL A 169 12.21 23.59 6.02
N SER A 170 12.07 23.47 4.69
CA SER A 170 13.21 23.28 3.78
C SER A 170 14.14 24.50 3.71
N THR A 171 13.60 25.70 3.87
CA THR A 171 14.38 26.95 4.02
C THR A 171 15.00 27.10 5.40
N GLY A 172 14.67 26.22 6.37
CA GLY A 172 15.22 26.23 7.72
C GLY A 172 14.70 27.36 8.60
N LEU A 173 13.51 27.88 8.32
CA LEU A 173 12.82 28.87 9.15
C LEU A 173 12.02 28.20 10.28
N MET A 174 11.50 26.99 10.02
CA MET A 174 10.64 26.25 10.95
C MET A 174 11.05 24.78 11.05
N ASN A 175 10.68 24.13 12.14
CA ASN A 175 10.69 22.67 12.30
C ASN A 175 9.28 22.18 12.62
N ILE A 176 8.98 20.95 12.23
CA ILE A 176 7.74 20.26 12.66
C ILE A 176 8.14 19.23 13.71
N GLU A 177 7.56 19.35 14.90
CA GLU A 177 7.76 18.41 16.00
C GLU A 177 6.49 17.59 16.21
N VAL A 178 6.59 16.30 16.00
CA VAL A 178 5.57 15.33 16.36
C VAL A 178 5.94 14.76 17.72
N LYS A 179 5.18 15.12 18.76
CA LYS A 179 5.40 14.67 20.14
C LYS A 179 4.33 13.67 20.53
N ILE A 180 4.76 12.51 21.01
CA ILE A 180 3.90 11.42 21.47
C ILE A 180 4.27 11.10 22.91
N GLU A 181 3.35 11.36 23.83
CA GLU A 181 3.49 11.11 25.27
C GLU A 181 2.62 9.91 25.63
N ALA A 182 3.24 8.80 26.03
CA ALA A 182 2.52 7.66 26.58
C ALA A 182 2.40 7.78 28.10
N ASP A 183 1.23 7.47 28.66
CA ASP A 183 1.04 7.39 30.10
C ASP A 183 1.89 6.22 30.63
N THR A 184 2.92 6.53 31.40
CA THR A 184 4.01 5.62 31.82
C THR A 184 3.59 4.50 32.77
N SER A 185 2.29 4.27 32.98
CA SER A 185 1.79 3.34 34.00
C SER A 185 1.56 1.92 33.49
N ASP A 186 1.44 1.66 32.17
CA ASP A 186 0.93 0.36 31.71
C ASP A 186 1.53 -0.25 30.43
N GLY A 187 2.65 0.25 29.90
CA GLY A 187 3.41 -0.49 28.88
C GLY A 187 4.21 0.35 27.88
N ASP A 188 5.16 -0.31 27.23
CA ASP A 188 5.99 0.25 26.16
C ASP A 188 5.20 0.42 24.86
N THR A 189 5.38 1.55 24.19
CA THR A 189 4.77 1.83 22.89
C THR A 189 5.84 1.88 21.81
N ASN A 190 5.60 1.22 20.67
CA ASN A 190 6.41 1.37 19.46
C ASN A 190 5.69 2.32 18.52
N ILE A 191 6.46 3.15 17.82
CA ILE A 191 5.92 4.16 16.93
C ILE A 191 6.48 3.91 15.56
N TYR A 192 5.61 3.90 14.56
CA TYR A 192 5.94 3.75 13.16
C TYR A 192 5.30 4.89 12.39
N VAL A 193 6.09 5.57 11.56
CA VAL A 193 5.66 6.72 10.79
C VAL A 193 5.86 6.41 9.33
N SER A 194 4.87 6.72 8.52
CA SER A 194 4.94 6.63 7.07
C SER A 194 4.33 7.85 6.41
N ARG A 195 4.76 8.13 5.19
CA ARG A 195 4.14 9.09 4.31
C ARG A 195 3.30 8.37 3.27
N HIS A 196 2.31 9.08 2.71
CA HIS A 196 1.58 8.64 1.52
C HIS A 196 2.58 8.15 0.44
N PRO A 197 2.34 6.99 -0.20
CA PRO A 197 1.08 6.23 -0.25
C PRO A 197 0.81 5.25 0.90
N LEU A 198 1.74 5.08 1.85
CA LEU A 198 1.58 4.14 2.95
C LEU A 198 0.76 4.77 4.08
N VAL A 199 -0.54 4.46 4.11
CA VAL A 199 -1.51 5.07 5.05
C VAL A 199 -1.45 4.44 6.44
N PHE A 200 -1.15 3.15 6.53
CA PHE A 200 -1.08 2.40 7.79
C PHE A 200 0.33 1.88 7.99
N PRO A 201 1.21 2.64 8.67
CA PRO A 201 2.54 2.13 8.97
C PRO A 201 2.42 0.95 9.93
N THR A 202 3.15 -0.11 9.63
CA THR A 202 3.24 -1.30 10.47
C THR A 202 4.68 -1.49 10.94
N GLN A 203 4.87 -2.45 11.84
CA GLN A 203 6.20 -2.88 12.23
C GLN A 203 7.10 -3.25 11.03
N HIS A 204 6.50 -3.78 9.96
CA HIS A 204 7.24 -4.25 8.79
C HIS A 204 7.29 -3.22 7.65
N ARG A 205 6.38 -2.24 7.64
CA ARG A 205 6.26 -1.22 6.58
C ARG A 205 6.16 0.15 7.22
N HIS A 206 7.26 0.91 7.24
CA HIS A 206 7.30 2.29 7.73
C HIS A 206 8.52 3.03 7.16
N GLU A 207 8.49 4.37 7.18
CA GLU A 207 9.63 5.22 6.82
C GLU A 207 10.51 5.53 8.04
N TRP A 208 9.91 5.63 9.22
CA TRP A 208 10.63 5.88 10.47
C TRP A 208 9.99 5.12 11.63
N SER A 209 10.80 4.73 12.61
CA SER A 209 10.29 4.14 13.85
C SER A 209 11.09 4.55 15.08
N SER A 210 10.45 4.47 16.24
CA SER A 210 11.13 4.61 17.53
C SER A 210 10.63 3.59 18.54
N HIS A 211 11.61 2.97 19.21
CA HIS A 211 11.46 1.90 20.18
C HIS A 211 11.88 2.35 21.59
N GLU A 212 12.16 3.65 21.80
CA GLU A 212 12.59 4.20 23.10
C GLU A 212 11.46 4.18 24.15
N MET A 213 11.78 3.97 25.43
CA MET A 213 10.78 3.99 26.50
C MET A 213 10.43 5.44 26.87
N GLY A 214 9.13 5.74 27.05
CA GLY A 214 8.64 7.05 27.50
C GLY A 214 8.17 7.97 26.37
N SER A 215 8.25 9.29 26.60
CA SER A 215 7.82 10.30 25.62
C SER A 215 8.74 10.31 24.40
N LYS A 216 8.16 10.25 23.21
CA LYS A 216 8.89 10.21 21.94
C LYS A 216 8.68 11.49 21.17
N ILE A 217 9.75 12.03 20.59
CA ILE A 217 9.69 13.24 19.76
C ILE A 217 10.32 12.92 18.42
N LEU A 218 9.52 12.96 17.35
CA LEU A 218 10.00 13.00 15.99
C LEU A 218 10.12 14.47 15.56
N ILE A 219 11.34 14.89 15.22
CA ILE A 219 11.61 16.25 14.74
C ILE A 219 11.94 16.18 13.25
N LEU A 220 11.05 16.72 12.42
CA LEU A 220 11.27 16.87 10.99
C LEU A 220 12.06 18.15 10.72
N LYS A 221 13.30 18.02 10.21
CA LYS A 221 14.28 19.11 10.04
C LYS A 221 14.65 19.31 8.57
N ARG A 222 15.32 20.44 8.28
CA ARG A 222 15.89 20.79 6.96
C ARG A 222 16.76 19.70 6.30
N LYS A 223 17.44 18.85 7.09
CA LYS A 223 18.33 17.80 6.57
C LYS A 223 17.60 16.52 6.16
N ASP A 224 16.31 16.42 6.44
CA ASP A 224 15.49 15.30 5.98
C ASP A 224 15.17 15.55 4.50
N GLN A 225 16.03 15.00 3.64
CA GLN A 225 15.99 15.18 2.17
C GLN A 225 14.69 14.63 1.52
N SER A 226 13.79 14.05 2.33
CA SER A 226 12.49 13.48 1.99
C SER A 226 11.27 14.28 2.49
N LEU A 227 11.47 15.44 3.15
CA LEU A 227 10.35 16.25 3.63
C LEU A 227 9.67 16.99 2.47
N VAL A 228 8.52 16.46 2.04
CA VAL A 228 7.71 17.00 0.95
C VAL A 228 6.30 17.23 1.46
N ALA A 229 5.62 18.26 0.96
CA ALA A 229 4.20 18.47 1.20
C ALA A 229 3.40 17.18 0.95
N GLY A 230 2.47 16.87 1.85
CA GLY A 230 1.75 15.61 1.76
C GLY A 230 1.10 15.17 3.06
N THR A 231 0.46 14.01 2.98
CA THR A 231 -0.17 13.34 4.12
C THR A 231 0.82 12.41 4.80
N TYR A 232 0.93 12.55 6.12
CA TYR A 232 1.72 11.71 6.99
C TYR A 232 0.80 10.91 7.91
N SER A 233 1.17 9.66 8.13
CA SER A 233 0.49 8.71 8.99
C SER A 233 1.43 8.21 10.08
N ILE A 234 0.94 8.19 11.32
CA ILE A 234 1.67 7.72 12.50
C ILE A 234 0.87 6.55 13.07
N GLY A 235 1.39 5.34 12.92
CA GLY A 235 0.90 4.16 13.59
C GLY A 235 1.59 4.03 14.92
N VAL A 236 0.82 3.90 15.99
CA VAL A 236 1.37 3.65 17.32
C VAL A 236 0.88 2.27 17.78
N PHE A 237 1.76 1.50 18.37
CA PHE A 237 1.55 0.09 18.70
C PHE A 237 1.90 -0.13 20.16
N GLY A 238 0.93 -0.55 20.97
CA GLY A 238 1.16 -0.91 22.38
C GLY A 238 1.64 -2.36 22.52
N PHE A 239 2.66 -2.60 23.34
CA PHE A 239 3.20 -3.96 23.55
C PHE A 239 2.39 -4.77 24.59
N LYS A 240 1.78 -4.11 25.58
CA LYS A 240 1.04 -4.80 26.65
C LYS A 240 -0.02 -3.88 27.26
N GLY A 241 -1.19 -4.42 27.58
CA GLY A 241 -2.24 -3.70 28.33
C GLY A 241 -2.99 -2.63 27.53
N VAL A 242 -3.65 -1.73 28.26
CA VAL A 242 -4.34 -0.55 27.71
C VAL A 242 -3.45 0.65 27.93
N THR A 243 -2.64 1.01 26.94
CA THR A 243 -1.81 2.21 27.04
C THR A 243 -2.64 3.42 26.61
N LYS A 244 -2.51 4.54 27.31
CA LYS A 244 -3.08 5.82 26.89
C LYS A 244 -1.95 6.68 26.34
N PHE A 245 -2.26 7.48 25.34
CA PHE A 245 -1.27 8.33 24.72
C PHE A 245 -1.88 9.68 24.34
N ASN A 246 -1.01 10.66 24.26
CA ASN A 246 -1.28 12.00 23.75
C ASN A 246 -0.33 12.25 22.59
N VAL A 247 -0.86 12.53 21.40
CA VAL A 247 -0.09 12.91 20.22
C VAL A 247 -0.33 14.38 19.91
N SER A 248 0.72 15.11 19.59
CA SER A 248 0.62 16.49 19.15
C SER A 248 1.60 16.73 18.00
N VAL A 249 1.22 17.59 17.06
CA VAL A 249 2.10 18.03 15.99
C VAL A 249 2.20 19.54 16.07
N GLU A 250 3.39 20.05 16.39
CA GLU A 250 3.65 21.48 16.55
C GLU A 250 4.61 21.99 15.48
N VAL A 251 4.39 23.23 15.04
CA VAL A 251 5.33 23.97 14.18
C VAL A 251 6.12 24.93 15.06
N LYS A 252 7.44 24.77 15.11
CA LYS A 252 8.34 25.63 15.90
C LYS A 252 9.19 26.51 15.00
N ASP A 253 9.19 27.81 15.28
CA ASP A 253 10.08 28.77 14.64
C ASP A 253 11.49 28.65 15.24
N ILE A 254 12.50 28.47 14.38
CA ILE A 254 13.88 28.29 14.80
C ILE A 254 14.46 29.60 15.38
N ASN A 255 13.91 30.76 15.00
CA ASN A 255 14.45 32.06 15.39
C ASN A 255 14.00 32.52 16.79
N ASN A 256 13.01 31.86 17.41
CA ASN A 256 12.49 32.25 18.72
C ASN A 256 13.21 31.60 19.92
N ASN A 257 14.17 30.68 19.70
CA ASN A 257 14.87 30.01 20.80
C ASN A 257 16.28 30.58 21.06
N LYS A 258 16.33 31.79 21.61
CA LYS A 258 17.46 32.26 22.44
C LYS A 258 17.02 32.32 23.90
N GLN A 259 17.12 31.20 24.63
CA GLN A 259 17.20 31.09 26.11
C GLN A 259 17.29 29.58 26.44
N LYS A 260 18.23 29.00 27.19
CA LYS A 260 19.40 29.46 27.97
C LYS A 260 20.47 28.37 27.86
N VAL A 261 21.72 28.81 27.71
CA VAL A 261 22.94 28.00 27.88
C VAL A 261 23.31 27.96 29.37
N GLY A 262 23.75 26.79 29.84
CA GLY A 262 24.31 26.50 31.17
C GLY A 262 23.76 25.16 31.68
N GLU A 263 24.52 24.12 32.00
CA GLU A 263 25.93 24.01 32.39
C GLU A 263 26.52 22.65 31.94
N HIS A 264 27.85 22.63 31.86
CA HIS A 264 28.78 21.56 31.46
C HIS A 264 28.48 20.17 32.06
N LEU A 265 28.93 19.07 31.44
CA LEU A 265 30.24 18.47 31.73
C LEU A 265 30.84 17.68 30.56
N ASN A 266 32.17 17.83 30.47
CA ASN A 266 33.10 17.37 29.46
C ASN A 266 33.26 15.84 29.43
N ALA A 267 33.49 15.27 28.24
CA ALA A 267 34.62 14.38 27.98
C ALA A 267 34.90 14.31 26.47
N SER A 268 36.15 14.62 26.13
CA SER A 268 36.77 14.49 24.81
C SER A 268 37.12 13.04 24.51
N SER A 269 37.00 12.59 23.25
CA SER A 269 38.08 11.88 22.53
C SER A 269 37.70 11.55 21.07
N GLN A 270 38.75 11.40 20.27
CA GLN A 270 38.79 11.26 18.82
C GLN A 270 38.41 9.85 18.31
N VAL A 271 38.12 9.83 17.01
CA VAL A 271 37.88 8.74 16.03
C VAL A 271 38.70 7.45 16.24
N ASP A 272 38.06 6.27 16.18
CA ASP A 272 38.44 5.15 15.28
C ASP A 272 37.35 4.06 15.13
N SER A 273 37.46 3.32 14.02
CA SER A 273 36.58 2.28 13.46
C SER A 273 36.44 1.01 14.30
N ASP A 274 35.30 0.33 14.10
CA ASP A 274 35.01 -1.09 14.36
C ASP A 274 35.37 -1.68 15.74
N SER A 275 34.41 -1.62 16.66
CA SER A 275 33.91 -2.75 17.48
C SER A 275 33.07 -2.19 18.62
N VAL A 276 31.75 -2.28 18.52
CA VAL A 276 30.85 -1.94 19.63
C VAL A 276 30.81 -3.14 20.58
N GLU A 277 31.59 -3.10 21.66
CA GLU A 277 31.42 -4.01 22.80
C GLU A 277 30.07 -3.73 23.49
N CYS A 278 29.11 -4.65 23.33
CA CYS A 278 27.79 -4.56 23.92
C CYS A 278 27.78 -5.05 25.37
N ARG A 279 27.25 -4.24 26.31
CA ARG A 279 27.14 -4.58 27.74
C ARG A 279 26.06 -5.66 28.00
N ASN A 280 26.41 -6.57 28.90
CA ASN A 280 25.83 -7.90 29.16
C ASN A 280 24.38 -8.03 29.67
N TRP A 281 23.46 -7.09 29.43
CA TRP A 281 22.02 -7.26 29.81
C TRP A 281 21.04 -7.00 28.65
N GLU A 282 21.49 -6.43 27.53
CA GLU A 282 20.64 -6.12 26.37
C GLU A 282 20.85 -7.08 25.18
N MET A 283 21.70 -8.09 25.35
CA MET A 283 22.09 -9.02 24.28
C MET A 283 20.92 -9.88 23.79
N GLU A 284 20.05 -10.36 24.68
CA GLU A 284 18.96 -11.27 24.30
C GLU A 284 17.87 -10.54 23.47
N LYS A 285 17.59 -9.28 23.78
CA LYS A 285 16.64 -8.45 23.01
C LYS A 285 17.24 -7.96 21.69
N HIS A 286 18.51 -7.57 21.68
CA HIS A 286 19.22 -7.20 20.46
C HIS A 286 19.33 -8.39 19.49
N MET A 287 19.74 -9.56 19.99
CA MET A 287 19.77 -10.80 19.21
C MET A 287 18.38 -11.14 18.65
N LYS A 288 17.31 -10.92 19.43
CA LYS A 288 15.94 -11.20 18.97
C LYS A 288 15.40 -10.19 17.94
N VAL A 289 15.78 -8.92 18.01
CA VAL A 289 15.23 -7.89 17.10
C VAL A 289 16.04 -7.74 15.82
N PHE A 290 17.36 -7.97 15.89
CA PHE A 290 18.28 -7.69 14.78
C PHE A 290 18.88 -8.96 14.18
N HIS A 291 19.08 -10.02 14.97
CA HIS A 291 19.70 -11.29 14.53
C HIS A 291 18.76 -12.50 14.59
N GLU A 292 17.44 -12.28 14.74
CA GLU A 292 16.46 -13.36 14.63
C GLU A 292 16.24 -13.69 13.14
N PRO A 293 16.49 -14.93 12.70
CA PRO A 293 16.43 -15.28 11.29
C PRO A 293 14.99 -15.21 10.76
N LEU A 294 14.76 -14.33 9.78
CA LEU A 294 13.48 -14.17 9.11
C LEU A 294 13.35 -15.15 7.96
N HIS A 295 12.13 -15.62 7.71
CA HIS A 295 11.83 -16.56 6.63
C HIS A 295 11.16 -15.81 5.48
N CYS A 296 11.73 -15.91 4.29
CA CYS A 296 11.12 -15.41 3.07
C CYS A 296 10.22 -16.50 2.45
N ALA A 297 9.14 -16.10 1.78
CA ALA A 297 8.25 -17.02 1.06
C ALA A 297 8.96 -17.82 -0.06
N CYS A 298 10.14 -17.35 -0.51
CA CYS A 298 10.99 -18.08 -1.45
C CYS A 298 11.79 -19.22 -0.80
N GLY A 299 11.71 -19.38 0.53
CA GLY A 299 12.39 -20.43 1.30
C GLY A 299 13.74 -20.04 1.91
N VAL A 300 14.23 -18.83 1.64
CA VAL A 300 15.50 -18.32 2.17
C VAL A 300 15.31 -17.79 3.60
N VAL A 301 16.27 -18.08 4.48
CA VAL A 301 16.32 -17.60 5.86
C VAL A 301 17.50 -16.65 6.01
N LEU A 302 17.23 -15.40 6.37
CA LEU A 302 18.25 -14.34 6.46
C LEU A 302 17.96 -13.43 7.66
N GLU A 303 19.00 -12.72 8.12
CA GLU A 303 18.84 -11.66 9.11
C GLU A 303 18.12 -10.43 8.53
N LYS A 304 17.63 -9.54 9.39
CA LYS A 304 16.71 -8.47 8.99
C LYS A 304 17.28 -7.55 7.90
N GLU A 305 18.54 -7.16 8.01
CA GLU A 305 19.20 -6.26 7.06
C GLU A 305 19.37 -6.92 5.68
N GLU A 306 19.77 -8.19 5.67
CA GLU A 306 19.94 -8.98 4.46
C GLU A 306 18.60 -9.35 3.82
N MET A 307 17.54 -9.53 4.61
CA MET A 307 16.19 -9.85 4.14
C MET A 307 15.59 -8.71 3.31
N VAL A 308 15.81 -7.46 3.72
CA VAL A 308 15.34 -6.28 2.97
C VAL A 308 16.04 -6.18 1.61
N GLN A 309 17.37 -6.39 1.59
CA GLN A 309 18.13 -6.42 0.35
C GLN A 309 17.69 -7.59 -0.53
N HIS A 310 17.46 -8.76 0.06
CA HIS A 310 16.98 -9.94 -0.65
C HIS A 310 15.62 -9.69 -1.31
N GLN A 311 14.61 -9.23 -0.57
CA GLN A 311 13.26 -9.02 -1.08
C GLN A 311 13.19 -7.97 -2.20
N SER A 312 14.05 -6.96 -2.16
CA SER A 312 14.09 -5.90 -3.17
C SER A 312 14.90 -6.25 -4.42
N SER A 313 15.96 -7.07 -4.31
CA SER A 313 16.93 -7.26 -5.40
C SER A 313 17.13 -8.69 -5.88
N THR A 314 17.19 -9.69 -4.99
CA THR A 314 17.58 -11.07 -5.35
C THR A 314 16.46 -12.10 -5.19
N CYS A 315 15.36 -11.75 -4.54
CA CYS A 315 14.26 -12.68 -4.28
C CYS A 315 13.57 -13.08 -5.59
N PRO A 316 13.46 -14.39 -5.89
CA PRO A 316 12.77 -14.85 -7.10
C PRO A 316 11.29 -14.44 -7.17
N LEU A 317 10.68 -14.25 -6.01
CA LEU A 317 9.27 -13.86 -5.87
C LEU A 317 9.08 -12.33 -5.83
N ARG A 318 10.15 -11.53 -5.94
CA ARG A 318 10.03 -10.07 -5.99
C ARG A 318 9.23 -9.67 -7.23
N LEU A 319 8.37 -8.66 -7.08
CA LEU A 319 7.58 -8.15 -8.18
C LEU A 319 8.39 -7.12 -8.97
N ILE A 320 8.36 -7.25 -10.29
CA ILE A 320 8.95 -6.31 -11.25
C ILE A 320 7.91 -5.87 -12.26
N VAL A 321 8.10 -4.69 -12.82
CA VAL A 321 7.43 -4.29 -14.06
C VAL A 321 8.30 -4.76 -15.22
N CYS A 322 7.82 -5.74 -15.98
CA CYS A 322 8.58 -6.32 -17.09
C CYS A 322 8.72 -5.32 -18.25
N HIS A 323 9.94 -5.09 -18.75
CA HIS A 323 10.16 -4.15 -19.86
C HIS A 323 9.42 -4.54 -21.16
N PHE A 324 9.11 -5.82 -21.35
CA PHE A 324 8.55 -6.35 -22.60
C PHE A 324 7.03 -6.47 -22.59
N CYS A 325 6.41 -7.02 -21.53
CA CYS A 325 4.95 -7.11 -21.44
C CYS A 325 4.31 -5.95 -20.66
N ARG A 326 5.09 -5.18 -19.91
CA ARG A 326 4.64 -4.05 -19.06
C ARG A 326 3.72 -4.44 -17.91
N ASP A 327 3.56 -5.72 -17.65
CA ASP A 327 2.81 -6.24 -16.51
C ASP A 327 3.69 -6.32 -15.26
N MET A 328 3.04 -6.32 -14.10
CA MET A 328 3.68 -6.61 -12.82
C MET A 328 3.74 -8.12 -12.60
N VAL A 329 4.93 -8.67 -12.50
CA VAL A 329 5.19 -10.12 -12.52
C VAL A 329 6.31 -10.49 -11.55
N GLN A 330 6.39 -11.75 -11.17
CA GLN A 330 7.52 -12.26 -10.39
C GLN A 330 8.79 -12.25 -11.24
N ALA A 331 9.90 -11.79 -10.66
CA ALA A 331 11.18 -11.66 -11.35
C ALA A 331 11.75 -13.00 -11.83
N GLY A 332 11.47 -14.07 -11.08
CA GLY A 332 12.13 -15.36 -11.22
C GLY A 332 13.57 -15.30 -10.68
N THR A 333 14.28 -16.42 -10.78
CA THR A 333 15.62 -16.63 -10.22
C THR A 333 16.68 -15.82 -10.98
N GLU A 334 17.37 -16.44 -11.94
CA GLU A 334 18.32 -15.77 -12.81
C GLU A 334 18.08 -16.20 -14.27
N PRO A 335 18.29 -15.32 -15.25
CA PRO A 335 18.24 -15.70 -16.65
C PRO A 335 19.21 -16.85 -16.97
N LEU A 336 18.72 -17.86 -17.69
CA LEU A 336 19.56 -18.95 -18.20
C LEU A 336 20.65 -18.41 -19.15
N ASP A 337 20.30 -17.44 -20.00
CA ASP A 337 21.23 -16.81 -20.94
C ASP A 337 22.18 -15.83 -20.23
N ALA A 338 23.48 -16.04 -20.40
CA ALA A 338 24.51 -15.18 -19.83
C ALA A 338 24.46 -13.75 -20.42
N ARG A 339 24.01 -13.58 -21.66
CA ARG A 339 23.87 -12.26 -22.29
C ARG A 339 22.76 -11.45 -21.64
N ASP A 340 21.67 -12.10 -21.24
CA ASP A 340 20.55 -11.45 -20.56
C ASP A 340 20.91 -11.06 -19.13
N ARG A 341 21.71 -11.90 -18.44
CA ARG A 341 22.32 -11.55 -17.14
C ARG A 341 23.16 -10.28 -17.22
N LEU A 342 24.01 -10.16 -18.25
CA LEU A 342 24.84 -8.96 -18.46
C LEU A 342 24.04 -7.70 -18.78
N ARG A 343 22.81 -7.85 -19.31
CA ARG A 343 21.88 -6.74 -19.55
C ARG A 343 21.04 -6.38 -18.33
N GLY A 344 21.21 -7.08 -17.21
CA GLY A 344 20.44 -6.84 -15.98
C GLY A 344 18.98 -7.28 -16.09
N LEU A 345 18.64 -8.18 -17.02
CA LEU A 345 17.28 -8.70 -17.15
C LEU A 345 16.99 -9.70 -16.04
N SER A 346 15.74 -9.72 -15.57
CA SER A 346 15.27 -10.82 -14.72
C SER A 346 15.00 -12.10 -15.54
N GLU A 347 14.84 -13.24 -14.88
CA GLU A 347 14.47 -14.51 -15.55
C GLU A 347 13.18 -14.36 -16.36
N HIS A 348 12.15 -13.76 -15.76
CA HIS A 348 10.91 -13.45 -16.48
C HIS A 348 11.17 -12.59 -17.72
N GLU A 349 11.96 -11.53 -17.60
CA GLU A 349 12.23 -10.61 -18.72
C GLU A 349 13.02 -11.28 -19.84
N SER A 350 13.97 -12.14 -19.49
CA SER A 350 14.69 -12.99 -20.45
C SER A 350 13.72 -13.87 -21.25
N ILE A 351 12.77 -14.52 -20.58
CA ILE A 351 11.78 -15.38 -21.24
C ILE A 351 10.79 -14.54 -22.07
N CYS A 352 10.23 -13.50 -21.47
CA CYS A 352 9.24 -12.62 -22.11
C CYS A 352 9.84 -11.89 -23.32
N GLY A 353 11.07 -11.41 -23.20
CA GLY A 353 11.83 -10.75 -24.25
C GLY A 353 12.27 -11.68 -25.38
N SER A 354 12.30 -13.00 -25.15
CA SER A 354 12.61 -13.99 -26.20
C SER A 354 11.43 -14.28 -27.12
N ARG A 355 10.24 -13.74 -26.83
CA ARG A 355 9.09 -13.80 -27.75
C ARG A 355 9.42 -13.06 -29.04
N THR A 356 9.05 -13.64 -30.17
CA THR A 356 9.28 -13.03 -31.48
C THR A 356 8.06 -12.26 -31.94
N VAL A 357 8.31 -11.11 -32.54
CA VAL A 357 7.30 -10.28 -33.22
C VAL A 357 7.83 -9.90 -34.61
N PRO A 358 6.97 -9.74 -35.63
CA PRO A 358 7.40 -9.27 -36.93
C PRO A 358 7.88 -7.81 -36.82
N CYS A 359 9.03 -7.50 -37.43
CA CYS A 359 9.52 -6.13 -37.54
C CYS A 359 8.65 -5.33 -38.52
N ASP A 360 8.14 -4.17 -38.11
CA ASP A 360 7.28 -3.33 -38.94
C ASP A 360 7.95 -2.82 -40.23
N SER A 361 9.29 -2.72 -40.23
CA SER A 361 10.05 -2.19 -41.37
C SER A 361 10.41 -3.24 -42.43
N CYS A 362 10.62 -4.51 -42.05
CA CYS A 362 11.05 -5.55 -42.99
C CYS A 362 10.31 -6.88 -42.89
N GLY A 363 9.35 -7.01 -41.98
CA GLY A 363 8.53 -8.21 -41.78
C GLY A 363 9.27 -9.42 -41.20
N ARG A 364 10.57 -9.31 -40.87
CA ARG A 364 11.33 -10.41 -40.26
C ARG A 364 10.88 -10.62 -38.81
N SER A 365 10.73 -11.87 -38.40
CA SER A 365 10.47 -12.21 -37.00
C SER A 365 11.73 -11.98 -36.16
N VAL A 366 11.64 -11.08 -35.18
CA VAL A 366 12.75 -10.68 -34.31
C VAL A 366 12.31 -10.79 -32.85
N MET A 367 13.20 -11.23 -31.96
CA MET A 367 12.90 -11.28 -30.53
C MET A 367 12.70 -9.87 -29.97
N LEU A 368 11.73 -9.67 -29.07
CA LEU A 368 11.44 -8.37 -28.44
C LEU A 368 12.70 -7.76 -27.80
N LYS A 369 13.51 -8.58 -27.11
CA LYS A 369 14.78 -8.17 -26.48
C LYS A 369 15.90 -7.81 -27.45
N GLU A 370 15.70 -8.04 -28.74
CA GLU A 370 16.65 -7.75 -29.81
C GLU A 370 16.12 -6.74 -30.84
N MET A 371 14.87 -6.25 -30.68
CA MET A 371 14.25 -5.35 -31.65
C MET A 371 15.04 -4.06 -31.81
N ASP A 372 15.50 -3.44 -30.71
CA ASP A 372 16.28 -2.20 -30.77
C ASP A 372 17.60 -2.40 -31.55
N ILE A 373 18.28 -3.53 -31.31
CA ILE A 373 19.53 -3.87 -32.00
C ILE A 373 19.26 -4.16 -33.47
N HIS A 374 18.17 -4.85 -33.78
CA HIS A 374 17.76 -5.13 -35.15
C HIS A 374 17.48 -3.84 -35.92
N VAL A 375 16.72 -2.90 -35.34
CA VAL A 375 16.44 -1.60 -35.95
C VAL A 375 17.75 -0.84 -36.19
N ILE A 376 18.66 -0.82 -35.21
CA ILE A 376 19.97 -0.18 -35.34
C ILE A 376 20.80 -0.81 -36.46
N ALA A 377 20.95 -2.14 -36.47
CA ALA A 377 21.84 -2.83 -37.38
C ALA A 377 21.31 -2.96 -38.82
N VAL A 378 19.99 -3.03 -39.00
CA VAL A 378 19.36 -3.34 -40.30
C VAL A 378 18.66 -2.12 -40.92
N HIS A 379 18.16 -1.19 -40.10
CA HIS A 379 17.33 -0.06 -40.55
C HIS A 379 17.97 1.31 -40.33
N GLN A 380 18.94 1.43 -39.43
CA GLN A 380 19.72 2.64 -39.26
C GLN A 380 20.78 2.70 -40.36
N LYS A 381 20.49 3.46 -41.42
CA LYS A 381 21.51 3.85 -42.40
C LYS A 381 22.53 4.75 -41.71
N SER A 382 23.82 4.45 -41.90
CA SER A 382 24.91 5.39 -41.66
C SER A 382 24.76 6.66 -42.49
#